data_AF-A0A432Q4P6-F1
#
_entry.id   AF-A0A432Q4P6-F1
#
_cell.length_a   1.000
_cell.length_b   1.000
_cell.length_c   1.000
_cell.angle_alpha   90.00
_cell.angle_beta   90.00
_cell.angle_gamma   90.00
#
_symmetry.space_group_name_H-M   'P 1'
#
loop_
_entity.id
_entity.type
_entity.pdbx_description
1 polymer ?
#
loop_
_entity_poly.entity_id
_entity_poly.type
_entity_poly.pdbx_seq_one_letter_code
_entity_poly.pdbx_strand_id
1 'polypeptide(L)'
;MNNIEKLRVMLPHWIEHNHGHGHEFSLWADKLTVEKPEIAVLLRRAVKSLQDAETALEDALGRVGGPSEEGHTHHHGSGHHH
;
A
#
# COMPACT_ATOMS: atom_id res chain seq x y z
N MET A 1 3.35 12.91 -20.20
CA MET A 1 2.23 12.44 -19.36
C MET A 1 1.37 13.61 -18.93
N ASN A 2 0.06 13.48 -19.09
CA ASN A 2 -0.92 14.35 -18.44
C ASN A 2 -1.20 13.90 -16.99
N ASN A 3 -1.98 14.69 -16.24
CA ASN A 3 -2.26 14.40 -14.82
C ASN A 3 -2.96 13.05 -14.60
N ILE A 4 -3.87 12.65 -15.51
CA ILE A 4 -4.59 11.37 -15.42
C ILE A 4 -3.63 10.21 -15.66
N GLU A 5 -2.78 10.29 -16.68
CA GLU A 5 -1.75 9.26 -16.94
C GLU A 5 -0.79 9.12 -15.76
N LYS A 6 -0.38 10.24 -15.15
CA LYS A 6 0.44 10.21 -13.94
C LYS A 6 -0.28 9.54 -12.77
N LEU A 7 -1.58 9.79 -12.57
CA LEU A 7 -2.36 9.11 -11.53
C LEU A 7 -2.48 7.60 -11.78
N ARG A 8 -2.64 7.18 -13.03
CA ARG A 8 -2.68 5.75 -13.41
C ARG A 8 -1.37 5.00 -13.08
N VAL A 9 -0.25 5.70 -12.95
CA VAL A 9 1.02 5.14 -12.45
C VAL A 9 1.10 5.23 -10.93
N MET A 10 0.74 6.38 -10.35
CA MET A 10 0.94 6.60 -8.91
C MET A 10 -0.03 5.82 -8.01
N LEU A 11 -1.29 5.67 -8.41
CA LEU A 11 -2.32 5.03 -7.58
C LEU A 11 -1.96 3.57 -7.23
N PRO A 12 -1.53 2.70 -8.16
CA PRO A 12 -1.03 1.36 -7.83
C PRO A 12 0.10 1.36 -6.79
N HIS A 13 1.08 2.26 -6.93
CA HIS A 13 2.20 2.35 -5.99
C HIS A 13 1.76 2.77 -4.59
N TRP A 14 0.80 3.69 -4.46
CA TRP A 14 0.28 4.09 -3.15
C TRP A 14 -0.55 2.98 -2.50
N ILE A 15 -1.33 2.24 -3.28
CA ILE A 15 -2.07 1.06 -2.80
C ILE A 15 -1.09 0.01 -2.25
N GLU A 16 -0.07 -0.35 -3.02
CA GLU A 16 0.98 -1.29 -2.59
C GLU A 16 1.69 -0.82 -1.31
N HIS A 17 2.00 0.48 -1.23
CA HIS A 17 2.65 1.06 -0.07
C HIS A 17 1.76 1.05 1.18
N ASN A 18 0.46 1.33 1.03
CA ASN A 18 -0.51 1.23 2.12
C ASN A 18 -0.59 -0.20 2.67
N HIS A 19 -0.60 -1.21 1.79
CA HIS A 19 -0.54 -2.61 2.18
C HIS A 19 0.73 -2.94 2.97
N GLY A 20 1.90 -2.51 2.51
CA GLY A 20 3.18 -2.71 3.21
C GLY A 20 3.18 -2.09 4.62
N HIS A 21 2.75 -0.84 4.74
CA HIS A 21 2.64 -0.17 6.03
C HIS A 21 1.58 -0.79 6.95
N GLY A 22 0.42 -1.14 6.41
CA GLY A 22 -0.65 -1.80 7.17
C GLY A 22 -0.18 -3.12 7.77
N HIS A 23 0.56 -3.93 7.00
CA HIS A 23 1.17 -5.16 7.50
C HIS A 23 2.13 -4.87 8.66
N GLU A 24 3.09 -3.95 8.47
CA GLU A 24 4.08 -3.63 9.49
C GLU A 24 3.43 -3.11 10.79
N PHE A 25 2.44 -2.23 10.68
CA PHE A 25 1.71 -1.71 11.83
C PHE A 25 0.96 -2.81 12.58
N SER A 26 0.36 -3.77 11.86
CA SER A 26 -0.30 -4.92 12.47
C SER A 26 0.68 -5.79 13.26
N LEU A 27 1.85 -6.10 12.69
CA LEU A 27 2.88 -6.89 13.37
C LEU A 27 3.35 -6.22 14.67
N TRP A 28 3.51 -4.90 14.66
CA TRP A 28 3.88 -4.17 15.87
C TRP A 28 2.75 -4.09 16.89
N ALA A 29 1.50 -3.94 16.45
CA ALA A 29 0.35 -3.98 17.34
C ALA A 29 0.25 -5.30 18.09
N ASP A 30 0.53 -6.42 17.42
CA ASP A 30 0.50 -7.74 18.05
C ASP A 30 1.62 -7.93 19.07
N LYS A 31 2.84 -7.48 18.75
CA LYS A 31 3.96 -7.46 19.70
C LYS A 31 3.67 -6.63 20.96
N LEU A 32 3.01 -5.49 20.80
CA LEU A 32 2.75 -4.52 21.87
C LEU A 32 1.44 -4.77 22.63
N THR A 33 0.63 -5.76 22.22
CA THR A 33 -0.71 -6.00 22.81
C THR A 33 -0.66 -6.22 24.33
N VAL A 34 0.43 -6.80 24.86
CA VAL A 34 0.61 -7.03 26.31
C VAL A 34 1.37 -5.89 26.99
N GLU A 35 2.41 -5.36 26.37
CA GLU A 35 3.31 -4.36 26.99
C GLU A 35 2.70 -2.94 27.00
N LYS A 36 2.06 -2.55 25.89
CA LYS A 36 1.52 -1.21 25.62
C LYS A 36 0.21 -1.31 24.84
N PRO A 37 -0.88 -1.83 25.46
CA PRO A 37 -2.15 -2.06 24.79
C PRO A 37 -2.73 -0.80 24.14
N GLU A 38 -2.52 0.37 24.74
CA GLU A 38 -2.96 1.66 24.20
C GLU A 38 -2.26 2.00 22.87
N ILE A 39 -0.98 1.67 22.71
CA ILE A 39 -0.23 1.87 21.46
C ILE A 39 -0.66 0.84 20.42
N ALA A 40 -0.87 -0.41 20.82
CA ALA A 40 -1.39 -1.45 19.94
C ALA A 40 -2.76 -1.07 19.34
N VAL A 41 -3.64 -0.45 20.13
CA VAL A 41 -4.94 0.07 19.66
C VAL A 41 -4.75 1.18 18.62
N LEU A 42 -3.83 2.12 18.84
CA LEU A 42 -3.55 3.19 17.88
C LEU A 42 -2.98 2.66 16.56
N LEU A 43 -2.09 1.67 16.62
CA LEU A 43 -1.54 1.01 15.43
C LEU A 43 -2.63 0.28 14.65
N ARG A 44 -3.51 -0.47 15.31
CA ARG A 44 -4.67 -1.11 14.65
C ARG A 44 -5.62 -0.09 14.02
N ARG A 45 -5.81 1.07 14.67
CA ARG A 45 -6.58 2.17 14.06
C ARG A 45 -5.89 2.72 12.82
N ALA A 46 -4.56 2.84 12.82
CA ALA A 46 -3.81 3.27 11.64
C ALA A 46 -3.94 2.26 10.49
N VAL A 47 -3.90 0.95 10.77
CA VAL A 47 -4.18 -0.10 9.78
C VAL A 47 -5.55 0.11 9.13
N LYS A 48 -6.59 0.31 9.95
CA LYS A 48 -7.94 0.57 9.44
C LYS A 48 -8.01 1.82 8.55
N SER A 49 -7.36 2.91 8.96
CA SER A 49 -7.30 4.13 8.15
C SER A 49 -6.59 3.91 6.80
N LEU A 50 -5.55 3.08 6.75
CA LEU A 50 -4.88 2.73 5.50
C LEU A 50 -5.78 1.89 4.59
N GLN A 51 -6.55 0.95 5.14
CA GLN A 51 -7.53 0.16 4.39
C GLN A 51 -8.65 1.03 3.82
N ASP A 52 -9.18 1.96 4.62
CA ASP A 52 -10.20 2.90 4.16
C ASP A 52 -9.66 3.82 3.04
N ALA A 53 -8.40 4.26 3.16
CA ALA A 53 -7.72 5.03 2.12
C ALA A 53 -7.49 4.20 0.86
N GLU A 54 -7.04 2.95 0.99
CA GLU A 54 -6.84 2.02 -0.11
C GLU A 54 -8.12 1.81 -0.92
N THR A 55 -9.26 1.55 -0.26
CA THR A 55 -10.56 1.43 -0.96
C THR A 55 -10.89 2.68 -1.79
N ALA A 56 -10.61 3.87 -1.26
CA ALA A 56 -10.83 5.12 -1.99
C ALA A 56 -9.86 5.27 -3.18
N LEU A 57 -8.61 4.82 -3.03
CA LEU A 57 -7.61 4.83 -4.10
C LEU A 57 -7.94 3.83 -5.21
N GLU A 58 -8.48 2.65 -4.87
CA GLU A 58 -8.96 1.66 -5.82
C GLU A 58 -10.14 2.19 -6.65
N ASP A 59 -11.12 2.85 -6.01
CA ASP A 59 -12.23 3.51 -6.72
C ASP A 59 -11.71 4.63 -7.64
N ALA A 60 -10.76 5.44 -7.15
CA ALA A 60 -10.10 6.46 -7.97
C ALA A 60 -9.39 5.84 -9.17
N LEU A 61 -8.67 4.72 -8.98
CA LEU A 61 -7.97 4.00 -10.04
C LEU A 61 -8.95 3.50 -11.11
N GLY A 62 -10.08 2.94 -10.71
CA GLY A 62 -11.16 2.54 -11.62
C GLY A 62 -11.69 3.74 -12.44
N ARG A 63 -11.93 4.88 -11.78
CA ARG A 63 -12.45 6.10 -12.42
C ARG A 63 -11.47 6.76 -13.39
N VAL A 64 -10.17 6.65 -13.15
CA VAL A 64 -9.14 7.18 -14.07
C VAL A 64 -8.81 6.22 -15.23
N GLY A 65 -9.49 5.06 -15.32
CA GLY A 65 -9.33 4.11 -16.42
C GLY A 65 -8.35 2.97 -16.15
N GLY A 66 -8.08 2.65 -14.89
CA GLY A 66 -7.21 1.54 -14.49
C GLY A 66 -5.71 1.87 -14.55
N PRO A 67 -4.85 0.92 -14.15
CA PRO A 67 -3.39 1.11 -14.17
C PRO A 67 -2.87 1.43 -15.57
N SER A 68 -1.75 2.15 -15.65
CA SER A 68 -1.04 2.37 -16.91
C SER A 68 -0.24 1.13 -17.29
N GLU A 69 -0.25 0.75 -18.56
CA GLU A 69 0.57 -0.35 -19.12
C GLU A 69 2.08 -0.11 -18.92
N GLU A 70 2.50 1.15 -18.73
CA GLU A 70 3.90 1.53 -18.50
C GLU A 70 4.38 1.28 -17.05
N GLY A 71 3.48 0.91 -16.12
CA GLY A 71 3.76 0.83 -14.68
C GLY A 71 4.29 -0.51 -14.15
N HIS A 72 4.32 -1.56 -14.96
CA HIS A 72 4.76 -2.90 -14.52
C HIS A 72 6.08 -3.33 -15.18
N THR A 73 7.19 -2.71 -14.76
CA THR A 73 8.55 -3.21 -15.05
C THR A 73 9.29 -3.54 -13.75
N HIS A 74 8.74 -4.45 -12.95
CA HIS A 74 9.54 -5.16 -11.94
C HIS A 74 10.35 -6.25 -12.62
N HIS A 75 11.50 -5.88 -13.17
CA HIS A 75 12.49 -6.82 -13.67
C HIS A 75 13.16 -7.52 -12.48
N HIS A 76 12.57 -8.60 -11.97
CA HIS A 76 13.32 -9.58 -11.18
C HIS A 76 14.15 -10.44 -12.13
N GLY A 77 15.26 -9.87 -12.61
CA GLY A 77 16.30 -10.63 -13.28
C GLY A 77 16.98 -11.54 -12.26
N SER A 78 16.66 -12.83 -12.31
CA SER A 78 17.48 -13.91 -11.75
C SER A 78 18.92 -13.78 -12.25
N GLY A 79 19.89 -13.77 -11.33
CA GLY A 79 21.30 -13.64 -11.68
C GLY A 79 22.25 -13.93 -10.53
N HIS A 80 22.02 -14.98 -9.73
CA HIS A 80 23.09 -15.58 -8.93
C HIS A 80 23.79 -16.65 -9.78
N HIS A 81 24.94 -16.29 -10.34
CA HIS A 81 25.94 -17.20 -10.88
C HIS A 81 27.16 -17.21 -9.95
N HIS A 82 27.55 -18.43 -9.57
CA HIS A 82 28.81 -18.89 -8.94
C HIS A 82 29.23 -18.35 -7.57
#